data_AF-A0A4V0WVW7-F1
#
_entry.id   AF-A0A4V0WVW7-F1
#
_cell.length_a   1.000
_cell.length_b   1.000
_cell.length_c   1.000
_cell.angle_alpha   90.00
_cell.angle_beta   90.00
_cell.angle_gamma   90.00
#
_symmetry.space_group_name_H-M   'P 1'
#
loop_
_entity.id
_entity.type
_entity.pdbx_description
1 polymer ?
#
loop_
_entity_poly.entity_id
_entity_poly.type
_entity_poly.pdbx_seq_one_letter_code
_entity_poly.pdbx_strand_id
1 'polypeptide(L)' 'MEIDIWSDEFGVIWELVELSYGEGSEFLIRERNTLDALDGDSREGLAILARFQARETAEAFLYDEGFEPRPRSV' A
#
# COMPACT_ATOMS: atom_id res chain seq x y z
N MET A 1 4.46 -5.70 -10.71
CA MET A 1 3.65 -5.10 -9.62
C MET A 1 4.34 -5.49 -8.33
N GLU A 2 5.02 -4.53 -7.73
CA GLU A 2 5.64 -4.69 -6.42
C GLU A 2 4.64 -4.18 -5.36
N ILE A 3 4.57 -4.87 -4.22
CA ILE A 3 3.72 -4.46 -3.09
C ILE A 3 4.58 -4.51 -1.82
N ASP A 4 4.60 -3.41 -1.08
CA ASP A 4 5.19 -3.30 0.23
C ASP A 4 4.10 -3.05 1.28
N ILE A 5 4.20 -3.77 2.39
CA ILE A 5 3.21 -3.73 3.47
C ILE A 5 3.70 -2.78 4.54
N TRP A 6 2.83 -1.89 4.97
CA TRP A 6 3.10 -0.90 6.01
C TRP A 6 2.08 -1.04 7.12
N SER A 7 2.46 -0.70 8.36
CA SER A 7 1.52 -0.65 9.46
C SER A 7 1.81 0.44 10.48
N ASP A 8 0.77 0.90 11.16
CA ASP A 8 0.89 1.81 12.30
C ASP A 8 0.95 1.06 13.65
N GLU A 9 1.02 1.82 14.75
CA GLU A 9 1.04 1.32 16.13
C GLU A 9 -0.27 0.62 16.56
N PHE A 10 -1.38 0.87 15.85
CA PHE A 10 -2.70 0.29 16.13
C PHE A 10 -2.97 -1.00 15.34
N GLY A 11 -2.05 -1.39 14.46
CA GLY A 11 -2.15 -2.59 13.65
C GLY A 11 -2.96 -2.40 12.36
N VAL A 12 -3.25 -1.15 11.96
CA VAL A 12 -3.80 -0.85 10.63
C VAL A 12 -2.76 -1.21 9.58
N ILE A 13 -3.21 -1.75 8.44
CA ILE A 13 -2.32 -2.21 7.37
C ILE A 13 -2.67 -1.48 6.08
N TRP A 14 -1.69 -0.74 5.56
CA TRP A 14 -1.72 -0.15 4.23
C TRP A 14 -0.69 -0.81 3.32
N GLU A 15 -0.97 -0.76 2.01
CA GLU A 15 -0.11 -1.31 0.98
C GLU A 15 0.39 -0.18 0.09
N LEU A 16 1.71 -0.10 -0.09
CA LEU A 16 2.35 0.68 -1.13
C LEU A 16 2.52 -0.21 -2.37
N VAL A 17 1.82 0.13 -3.44
CA VAL A 17 1.79 -0.65 -4.69
C VAL A 17 2.51 0.12 -5.79
N GLU A 18 3.53 -0.50 -6.37
CA GLU A 18 4.16 0.00 -7.58
C GLU A 18 3.47 -0.57 -8.82
N LEU A 19 2.95 0.34 -9.65
CA LEU A 19 2.42 0.11 -10.97
C LEU A 19 3.42 0.60 -12.02
N SER A 20 4.29 -0.29 -12.49
CA SER A 20 5.22 0.03 -13.58
C SER A 20 4.53 -0.14 -14.93
N TYR A 21 4.44 0.93 -15.72
CA TYR A 21 3.87 0.98 -17.06
C TYR A 21 4.90 1.50 -18.07
N GLY A 22 5.59 0.58 -18.77
CA GLY A 22 6.54 0.96 -19.82
C GLY A 22 7.68 1.83 -19.28
N GLU A 23 7.68 3.13 -19.62
CA GLU A 23 8.74 4.08 -19.26
C GLU A 23 8.52 4.80 -17.91
N GLY A 24 7.45 4.51 -17.17
CA GLY A 24 7.17 5.16 -15.89
C GLY A 24 6.58 4.23 -14.84
N SER A 25 6.70 4.63 -13.56
CA SER A 25 6.08 3.95 -12.41
C SER A 25 5.13 4.91 -11.69
N GLU A 26 3.95 4.41 -11.33
CA GLU A 26 3.01 5.07 -10.42
C GLU A 26 2.97 4.30 -9.10
N PHE A 27 2.86 5.03 -7.99
CA PHE A 27 2.81 4.47 -6.65
C PHE A 27 1.45 4.75 -6.02
N LEU A 28 0.77 3.71 -5.57
CA LEU A 28 -0.54 3.80 -4.93
C LEU A 28 -0.43 3.40 -3.47
N ILE A 29 -1.11 4.13 -2.60
CA ILE A 29 -1.37 3.70 -1.23
C ILE A 29 -2.82 3.26 -1.16
N ARG A 30 -3.05 2.05 -0.68
CA ARG A 30 -4.38 1.51 -0.48
C ARG A 30 -4.51 0.84 0.88
N GLU A 31 -5.68 0.98 1.49
CA GLU A 31 -6.00 0.29 2.73
C GLU A 31 -6.44 -1.14 2.45
N ARG A 32 -5.93 -2.09 3.24
CA ARG A 32 -6.39 -3.47 3.21
C ARG A 32 -7.51 -3.64 4.21
N ASN A 33 -8.76 -3.68 3.75
CA ASN A 33 -9.86 -4.02 4.62
C ASN A 33 -9.84 -5.54 4.92
N THR A 34 -9.68 -5.87 6.20
CA THR A 34 -9.56 -7.25 6.69
C THR A 34 -10.79 -8.13 6.45
N LEU A 35 -11.97 -7.54 6.19
CA LEU A 35 -13.18 -8.29 5.87
C LEU A 35 -13.15 -8.89 4.46
N ASP A 36 -12.46 -8.25 3.51
CA ASP A 36 -12.47 -8.62 2.10
C ASP A 36 -11.51 -9.79 1.77
N ALA A 37 -10.53 -10.06 2.65
CA ALA A 37 -9.63 -11.21 2.53
C ALA A 37 -10.33 -12.57 2.76
N LEU A 38 -11.55 -12.57 3.32
CA LEU A 38 -12.29 -13.78 3.70
C LEU A 38 -13.28 -14.29 2.64
N ASP A 39 -13.69 -13.45 1.67
CA ASP A 39 -14.70 -13.82 0.65
C ASP A 39 -14.06 -14.42 -0.61
N GLY A 40 -12.85 -13.98 -0.96
CA GLY A 40 -12.17 -14.45 -2.18
C GLY A 40 -12.51 -13.64 -3.43
N ASP A 41 -13.32 -12.59 -3.31
CA ASP A 41 -13.37 -11.53 -4.31
C ASP A 41 -12.25 -10.51 -4.07
N SER A 42 -11.23 -10.53 -4.93
CA SER A 42 -10.07 -9.64 -4.86
C SER A 42 -10.31 -8.26 -5.49
N ARG A 43 -11.53 -7.99 -5.98
CA ARG A 43 -11.88 -6.77 -6.71
C ARG A 43 -12.80 -5.82 -5.94
N GLU A 44 -13.48 -6.30 -4.90
CA GLU A 44 -14.14 -5.46 -3.90
C GLU A 44 -13.16 -5.28 -2.73
N GLY A 45 -12.97 -4.05 -2.23
CA GLY A 45 -12.31 -3.87 -0.92
C GLY A 45 -11.00 -3.10 -0.81
N LEU A 46 -10.50 -2.49 -1.90
CA LEU A 46 -9.30 -1.65 -1.83
C LEU A 46 -9.64 -0.18 -2.02
N ALA A 47 -9.71 0.56 -0.92
CA ALA A 47 -9.80 2.01 -0.96
C ALA A 47 -8.43 2.58 -1.33
N ILE A 48 -8.32 3.18 -2.52
CA ILE A 48 -7.12 3.96 -2.87
C ILE A 48 -7.16 5.24 -2.05
N LEU A 49 -6.19 5.40 -1.16
CA LEU A 49 -6.06 6.55 -0.28
C LEU A 49 -5.28 7.68 -0.95
N ALA A 50 -4.20 7.33 -1.65
CA ALA A 50 -3.31 8.30 -2.28
C ALA A 50 -2.59 7.74 -3.51
N ARG A 51 -2.08 8.64 -4.37
CA ARG A 51 -1.32 8.32 -5.59
C ARG A 51 -0.12 9.25 -5.74
N PHE A 52 1.00 8.71 -6.18
CA PHE A 52 2.27 9.43 -6.33
C PHE A 52 3.02 9.01 -7.59
N GLN A 53 3.84 9.91 -8.11
CA GLN A 53 4.72 9.67 -9.27
C GLN A 53 6.14 9.26 -8.86
N ALA A 54 6.46 9.29 -7.57
CA ALA A 54 7.76 8.94 -7.03
C ALA A 54 7.60 8.13 -5.74
N ARG A 55 8.40 7.07 -5.63
CA ARG A 55 8.38 6.17 -4.47
C ARG A 55 8.68 6.90 -3.17
N GLU A 56 9.73 7.72 -3.19
CA GLU A 56 10.22 8.47 -2.02
C GLU A 56 9.13 9.37 -1.45
N THR A 57 8.27 9.95 -2.30
CA THR A 57 7.14 10.78 -1.86
C THR A 57 6.03 9.94 -1.21
N ALA A 58 5.75 8.76 -1.75
CA ALA A 58 4.77 7.84 -1.16
C ALA A 58 5.26 7.30 0.20
N GLU A 59 6.54 6.97 0.32
CA GLU A 59 7.16 6.52 1.57
C GLU A 59 7.19 7.66 2.60
N ALA A 60 7.52 8.89 2.20
CA ALA A 60 7.47 10.05 3.08
C ALA A 60 6.06 10.31 3.63
N PHE A 61 5.03 10.16 2.80
CA PHE A 61 3.63 10.25 3.25
C PHE A 61 3.31 9.17 4.30
N LEU A 62 3.74 7.92 4.08
CA LEU A 62 3.51 6.84 5.04
C LEU A 62 4.18 7.10 6.40
N TYR A 63 5.43 7.58 6.38
CA TYR A 63 6.12 7.97 7.61
C TYR A 63 5.44 9.12 8.34
N ASP A 64 4.92 10.13 7.62
CA ASP A 64 4.19 11.27 8.21
C ASP A 64 2.87 10.82 8.87
N GLU A 65 2.20 9.83 8.27
CA GLU A 65 1.01 9.18 8.84
C GLU A 65 1.32 8.19 9.98
N GLY A 66 2.61 8.01 10.34
CA GLY A 66 3.02 7.13 11.44
C GLY A 66 3.09 5.65 11.08
N PHE A 67 3.12 5.31 9.79
CA PHE A 67 3.29 3.95 9.32
C PHE A 67 4.78 3.58 9.19
N GLU A 68 5.08 2.31 9.47
CA GLU A 68 6.41 1.73 9.31
C GLU A 68 6.37 0.53 8.33
N PRO A 69 7.44 0.32 7.53
CA PRO A 69 7.49 -0.79 6.58
C PRO A 69 7.63 -2.12 7.33
N ARG A 70 6.80 -3.10 6.94
CA ARG A 70 6.90 -4.47 7.46
C ARG A 70 7.93 -5.25 6.64
N PRO A 71 8.84 -5.98 7.30
CA PRO A 71 9.73 -6.90 6.59
C PRO A 71 8.89 -7.95 5.85
N ARG A 72 9.20 -8.18 4.57
CA ARG A 72 8.65 -9.32 3.81
C ARG A 72 8.96 -10.59 4.58
N SER A 73 7.95 -11.21 5.18
CA SER A 73 8.10 -12.56 5.72
C SER A 73 8.32 -13.50 4.53
N VAL A 74 9.52 -14.08 4.48
CA VAL A 74 9.95 -15.11 3.53
C VAL A 74 9.22 -16.42 3.73
#